data_AF-A0AB32VP42-F1
#
_entry.id   AF-A0AB32VP42-F1
#
_cell.length_a   1.000
_cell.length_b   1.000
_cell.length_c   1.000
_cell.angle_alpha   90.00
_cell.angle_beta   90.00
_cell.angle_gamma   90.00
#
_symmetry.space_group_name_H-M   'P 1'
#
loop_
_entity.id
_entity.type
_entity.pdbx_description
1 polymer ?
#
loop_
_entity_poly.entity_id
_entity_poly.type
_entity_poly.pdbx_seq_one_letter_code
_entity_poly.pdbx_strand_id
1 'polypeptide(L)'
;MEELRKLEQLQRTFTFMQSRSFVSSSSIDSNRFLANLILLLLQPCGELNLDNKCNLLSEYIPKISVTFLEEASQWVSLETDERDSQENYVELNNPPDKTDCRSLQINHKDVAMVGLEAMERANSTLEDFCRSYFMFHGIDITSPQVIFKYFPVLSFTESFIYQLDGLNEKILYIPMEGVTTPEKELEKEKFQGWAMNVFEKDPFRPLLNVFKCRGLLTERIREEFKSGEVYWALERKLCSALMCKMEISIEDVMRAIHLKSFDYRVLNLLLYQLRGEEVNDLHMEFLSVSEFLVEISDDLFDYEDDVLENNFNILRMFAKVYGPSTAPAMLVAKNNVLFQAKYITDSEERYDNLLKTLDPQLSSKYKRRCEEATKEGGKVSGHPLGTWSIPPLIVNEELYRSNCLNTK
;
A
#
# COMPACT_ATOMS: atom_id res chain seq x y z
N MET A 1 11.11 -24.87 3.08
CA MET A 1 11.79 -26.16 2.81
C MET A 1 13.21 -26.19 3.39
N GLU A 2 13.99 -25.12 3.31
CA GLU A 2 15.36 -25.09 3.85
C GLU A 2 15.40 -25.07 5.39
N GLU A 3 14.53 -24.31 6.06
CA GLU A 3 14.42 -24.33 7.53
C GLU A 3 13.99 -25.70 8.09
N LEU A 4 13.11 -26.41 7.37
CA LEU A 4 12.74 -27.79 7.70
C LEU A 4 13.93 -28.76 7.59
N ARG A 5 14.84 -28.56 6.61
CA ARG A 5 16.08 -29.34 6.50
C ARG A 5 17.06 -29.01 7.62
N LYS A 6 17.19 -27.74 8.02
CA LYS A 6 18.02 -27.32 9.16
C LYS A 6 17.50 -27.96 10.46
N LEU A 7 16.18 -27.96 10.66
CA LEU A 7 15.54 -28.60 11.81
C LEU A 7 15.76 -30.13 11.80
N GLU A 8 15.65 -30.76 10.63
CA GLU A 8 15.93 -32.20 10.49
C GLU A 8 17.39 -32.53 10.78
N GLN A 9 18.34 -31.71 10.30
CA GLN A 9 19.77 -31.86 10.60
C GLN A 9 20.06 -31.68 12.09
N LEU A 10 19.44 -30.69 12.74
CA LEU A 10 19.53 -30.48 14.17
C LEU A 10 19.03 -31.69 14.97
N GLN A 11 17.88 -32.25 14.56
CA GLN A 11 17.30 -33.43 15.19
C GLN A 11 18.19 -34.67 15.04
N ARG A 12 18.78 -34.90 13.85
CA ARG A 12 19.71 -36.01 13.62
C ARG A 12 20.98 -35.89 14.46
N THR A 13 21.55 -34.69 14.55
CA THR A 13 22.71 -34.40 15.40
C THR A 13 22.41 -34.65 16.86
N PHE A 14 21.22 -34.23 17.32
CA PHE A 14 20.76 -34.48 18.67
C PHE A 14 20.64 -35.98 18.98
N THR A 15 20.01 -36.78 18.11
CA THR A 15 19.94 -38.24 18.27
C THR A 15 21.33 -38.89 18.30
N PHE A 16 22.26 -38.42 17.47
CA PHE A 16 23.65 -38.89 17.49
C PHE A 16 24.36 -38.59 18.82
N MET A 17 24.23 -37.36 19.36
CA MET A 17 24.81 -37.00 20.65
C MET A 17 24.27 -37.87 21.80
N GLN A 18 22.95 -38.16 21.78
CA GLN A 18 22.32 -39.06 22.75
C GLN A 18 22.88 -40.48 22.67
N SER A 19 23.10 -40.99 21.46
CA SER A 19 23.63 -42.34 21.24
C SER A 19 25.07 -42.54 21.74
N ARG A 20 25.82 -41.44 21.95
CA ARG A 20 27.22 -41.43 22.40
C ARG A 20 27.37 -40.99 23.86
N SER A 21 26.27 -40.83 24.60
CA SER A 21 26.27 -40.31 25.98
C SER A 21 26.98 -38.95 26.14
N PHE A 22 27.02 -38.15 25.07
CA PHE A 22 27.64 -36.82 25.07
C PHE A 22 26.76 -35.76 25.75
N VAL A 23 25.52 -36.11 26.07
CA VAL A 23 24.52 -35.23 26.69
C VAL A 23 24.45 -35.50 28.19
N SER A 24 24.78 -34.51 29.03
CA SER A 24 24.77 -34.64 30.50
C SER A 24 23.81 -33.69 31.23
N SER A 25 23.02 -32.85 30.54
CA SER A 25 22.21 -31.79 31.17
C SER A 25 20.70 -31.93 30.93
N SER A 26 19.91 -31.57 31.95
CA SER A 26 18.44 -31.69 32.00
C SER A 26 17.67 -30.61 31.21
N SER A 27 18.36 -29.65 30.58
CA SER A 27 17.72 -28.59 29.79
C SER A 27 17.78 -28.89 28.28
N ILE A 28 16.62 -28.80 27.63
CA ILE A 28 16.47 -28.92 26.18
C ILE A 28 17.31 -27.85 25.46
N ASP A 29 17.38 -26.64 26.03
CA ASP A 29 18.08 -25.51 25.44
C ASP A 29 19.60 -25.71 25.42
N SER A 30 20.17 -26.26 26.50
CA SER A 30 21.58 -26.61 26.56
C SER A 30 21.96 -27.63 25.49
N ASN A 31 21.09 -28.62 25.28
CA ASN A 31 21.35 -29.66 24.29
C ASN A 31 21.19 -29.13 22.86
N ARG A 32 20.24 -28.22 22.63
CA ARG A 32 20.05 -27.51 21.35
C ARG A 32 21.27 -26.65 21.03
N PHE A 33 21.79 -25.90 21.99
CA PHE A 33 23.00 -25.09 21.83
C PHE A 33 24.21 -25.94 21.44
N LEU A 34 24.45 -27.05 22.15
CA LEU A 34 25.54 -27.97 21.86
C LEU A 34 25.41 -28.62 20.47
N ALA A 35 24.20 -28.99 20.07
CA ALA A 35 23.94 -29.54 18.73
C ALA A 35 24.25 -28.52 17.62
N ASN A 36 23.87 -27.24 17.82
CA ASN A 36 24.21 -26.16 16.90
C ASN A 36 25.72 -25.92 16.81
N LEU A 37 26.44 -25.97 17.94
CA LEU A 37 27.91 -25.85 17.96
C LEU A 37 28.59 -26.98 17.18
N ILE A 38 28.12 -28.22 17.33
CA ILE A 38 28.64 -29.37 16.58
C ILE A 38 28.39 -29.20 15.07
N LEU A 39 27.18 -28.78 14.69
CA LEU A 39 26.86 -28.50 13.30
C LEU A 39 27.77 -27.41 12.70
N LEU A 40 28.04 -26.35 13.45
CA LEU A 40 28.97 -25.30 13.05
C LEU A 40 30.39 -25.84 12.81
N LEU A 41 30.87 -26.75 13.67
CA LEU A 41 32.19 -27.36 13.51
C LEU A 41 32.30 -28.26 12.27
N LEU A 42 31.21 -28.92 11.91
CA LEU A 42 31.11 -29.78 10.74
C LEU A 42 31.01 -29.00 9.42
N GLN A 43 30.55 -27.74 9.45
CA GLN A 43 30.48 -26.91 8.25
C GLN A 43 31.88 -26.59 7.70
N PRO A 44 32.12 -26.68 6.38
CA PRO A 44 33.42 -26.35 5.79
C PRO A 44 33.75 -24.87 6.04
N CYS A 45 34.99 -24.59 6.45
CA CYS A 45 35.47 -23.24 6.70
C CYS A 45 36.88 -23.11 6.12
N GLY A 46 36.98 -22.67 4.85
CA GLY A 46 38.23 -22.63 4.11
C GLY A 46 38.95 -23.99 4.07
N GLU A 47 40.26 -23.98 4.30
CA GLU A 47 41.12 -25.17 4.33
C GLU A 47 41.21 -25.83 5.73
N LEU A 48 40.42 -25.38 6.72
CA LEU A 48 40.48 -25.90 8.08
C LEU A 48 39.82 -27.29 8.19
N ASN A 49 40.64 -28.30 8.48
CA ASN A 49 40.17 -29.63 8.87
C ASN A 49 39.63 -29.66 10.32
N LEU A 50 38.97 -30.75 10.72
CA LEU A 50 38.34 -30.87 12.04
C LEU A 50 39.34 -30.77 13.19
N ASP A 51 40.52 -31.37 13.07
CA ASP A 51 41.57 -31.31 14.10
C ASP A 51 42.04 -29.87 14.33
N ASN A 52 42.26 -29.10 13.26
CA ASN A 52 42.66 -27.71 13.33
C ASN A 52 41.57 -26.83 13.98
N LYS A 53 40.29 -27.08 13.66
CA LYS A 53 39.17 -26.37 14.30
C LYS A 53 39.10 -26.65 15.80
N CYS A 54 39.26 -27.90 16.22
CA CYS A 54 39.26 -28.29 17.63
C CYS A 54 40.44 -27.68 18.41
N ASN A 55 41.62 -27.62 17.80
CA ASN A 55 42.80 -26.99 18.39
C ASN A 55 42.60 -25.48 18.59
N LEU A 56 42.04 -24.78 17.59
CA LEU A 56 41.71 -23.36 17.69
C LEU A 56 40.67 -23.09 18.77
N LEU A 57 39.60 -23.89 18.84
CA LEU A 57 38.62 -23.76 19.90
C LEU A 57 39.24 -23.95 21.29
N SER A 58 40.13 -24.93 21.45
CA SER A 58 40.80 -25.18 22.73
C SER A 58 41.70 -24.01 23.15
N GLU A 59 42.34 -23.33 22.19
CA GLU A 59 43.21 -22.18 22.46
C GLU A 59 42.41 -20.89 22.77
N TYR A 60 41.29 -20.67 22.08
CA TYR A 60 40.58 -19.39 22.11
C TYR A 60 39.27 -19.39 22.89
N ILE A 61 38.56 -20.51 23.08
CA ILE A 61 37.37 -20.57 23.94
C ILE A 61 37.65 -20.03 25.35
N PRO A 62 38.78 -20.36 26.02
CA PRO A 62 39.07 -19.82 27.35
C PRO A 62 39.26 -18.30 27.38
N LYS A 63 39.52 -17.67 26.23
CA LYS A 63 39.69 -16.21 26.08
C LYS A 63 38.36 -15.50 25.79
N ILE A 64 37.30 -16.23 25.47
CA ILE A 64 35.96 -15.68 25.22
C ILE A 64 35.29 -15.45 26.58
N SER A 65 35.19 -14.18 26.99
CA SER A 65 34.44 -13.77 28.17
C SER A 65 33.02 -13.34 27.81
N VAL A 66 32.13 -13.28 28.80
CA VAL A 66 30.79 -12.71 28.64
C VAL A 66 30.86 -11.26 28.15
N THR A 67 31.76 -10.46 28.71
CA THR A 67 31.96 -9.06 28.30
C THR A 67 32.41 -8.94 26.85
N PHE A 68 33.29 -9.83 26.37
CA PHE A 68 33.70 -9.87 24.97
C PHE A 68 32.53 -10.22 24.05
N LEU A 69 31.64 -11.14 24.45
CA LEU A 69 30.45 -11.50 23.69
C LEU A 69 29.38 -10.39 23.68
N GLU A 70 29.23 -9.65 24.78
CA GLU A 70 28.35 -8.47 24.86
C GLU A 70 28.86 -7.30 24.02
N GLU A 71 30.18 -7.11 23.92
CA GLU A 71 30.78 -6.16 23.00
C GLU A 71 30.59 -6.64 21.55
N ALA A 72 30.89 -7.90 21.26
CA ALA A 72 30.75 -8.48 19.93
C ALA A 72 29.29 -8.46 19.43
N SER A 73 28.30 -8.65 20.31
CA SER A 73 26.89 -8.62 19.92
C SER A 73 26.47 -7.24 19.42
N GLN A 74 27.03 -6.15 19.95
CA GLN A 74 26.77 -4.80 19.45
C GLN A 74 27.25 -4.59 18.01
N TRP A 75 28.35 -5.26 17.63
CA TRP A 75 28.89 -5.21 16.26
C TRP A 75 28.14 -6.16 15.31
N VAL A 76 27.76 -7.35 15.77
CA VAL A 76 26.99 -8.31 14.97
C VAL A 76 25.57 -7.77 14.71
N SER A 77 24.95 -7.11 15.70
CA SER A 77 23.64 -6.47 15.53
C SER A 77 23.61 -5.31 14.52
N LEU A 78 24.76 -4.67 14.25
CA LEU A 78 24.89 -3.66 13.19
C LEU A 78 24.95 -4.27 11.77
N GLU A 79 25.34 -5.55 11.65
CA GLU A 79 25.41 -6.25 10.35
C GLU A 79 24.18 -7.13 10.08
N THR A 80 23.42 -7.51 11.12
CA THR A 80 22.21 -8.35 10.99
C THR A 80 20.91 -7.59 10.72
N ASP A 81 20.92 -6.25 10.65
CA ASP A 81 19.76 -5.46 10.19
C ASP A 81 19.43 -5.67 8.70
N GLU A 82 20.24 -6.46 7.96
CA GLU A 82 19.95 -6.81 6.57
C GLU A 82 19.55 -8.27 6.32
N ARG A 83 19.71 -9.21 7.27
CA ARG A 83 19.37 -10.62 7.03
C ARG A 83 18.94 -11.31 8.33
N ASP A 84 17.71 -11.83 8.33
CA ASP A 84 17.07 -12.68 9.35
C ASP A 84 16.46 -11.95 10.57
N SER A 85 15.32 -11.28 10.35
CA SER A 85 14.36 -11.00 11.43
C SER A 85 13.02 -11.69 11.15
N GLN A 86 13.01 -13.00 11.36
CA GLN A 86 11.79 -13.72 11.69
C GLN A 86 12.14 -14.84 12.67
N GLU A 87 11.79 -14.61 13.93
CA GLU A 87 11.11 -15.55 14.83
C GLU A 87 11.28 -15.09 16.27
N ASN A 88 10.18 -14.67 16.92
CA ASN A 88 9.69 -15.41 18.08
C ASN A 88 8.30 -14.95 18.52
N TYR A 89 7.38 -15.90 18.48
CA TYR A 89 6.25 -16.05 19.38
C TYR A 89 6.65 -15.79 20.84
N VAL A 90 5.75 -15.21 21.66
CA VAL A 90 5.25 -15.85 22.89
C VAL A 90 3.85 -15.30 23.25
N GLU A 91 2.97 -16.25 23.58
CA GLU A 91 1.62 -16.10 24.12
C GLU A 91 1.52 -15.33 25.46
N LEU A 92 0.33 -14.79 25.62
CA LEU A 92 -0.31 -14.18 26.78
C LEU A 92 -0.08 -14.91 28.12
N ASN A 93 0.40 -14.19 29.15
CA ASN A 93 -0.07 -14.27 30.55
C ASN A 93 0.50 -13.09 31.39
N ASN A 94 -0.37 -12.47 32.20
CA ASN A 94 -0.29 -11.15 32.83
C ASN A 94 0.60 -11.06 34.13
N PRO A 95 0.80 -9.86 34.74
CA PRO A 95 2.10 -9.34 35.23
C PRO A 95 2.36 -9.54 36.75
N PRO A 96 3.57 -9.19 37.25
CA PRO A 96 3.67 -7.89 37.93
C PRO A 96 5.02 -7.13 37.81
N ASP A 97 4.85 -5.83 37.95
CA ASP A 97 5.73 -4.80 38.53
C ASP A 97 6.85 -4.10 37.77
N LYS A 98 6.72 -2.77 37.87
CA LYS A 98 7.56 -1.69 37.41
C LYS A 98 9.00 -1.85 37.85
N THR A 99 9.95 -1.91 36.93
CA THR A 99 11.01 -0.89 36.77
C THR A 99 11.89 -1.22 35.56
N ASP A 100 12.16 -0.20 34.77
CA ASP A 100 13.20 -0.13 33.73
C ASP A 100 13.11 -1.10 32.55
N CYS A 101 12.01 -1.03 31.80
CA CYS A 101 12.09 -1.25 30.36
C CYS A 101 12.50 0.09 29.72
N ARG A 102 13.82 0.30 29.57
CA ARG A 102 14.38 1.38 28.77
C ARG A 102 13.90 1.13 27.34
N SER A 103 12.81 1.79 26.97
CA SER A 103 12.25 1.76 25.63
C SER A 103 13.38 2.01 24.64
N LEU A 104 13.74 0.98 23.87
CA LEU A 104 14.45 1.17 22.62
C LEU A 104 13.54 2.06 21.78
N GLN A 105 13.74 3.37 21.87
CA GLN A 105 13.16 4.35 20.98
C GLN A 105 13.77 4.08 19.60
N ILE A 106 13.28 3.05 18.91
CA ILE A 106 13.22 3.10 17.47
C ILE A 106 12.46 4.39 17.19
N ASN A 107 13.08 5.33 16.49
CA ASN A 107 12.45 6.58 16.16
C ASN A 107 11.29 6.26 15.20
N HIS A 108 10.11 5.94 15.75
CA HIS A 108 8.92 5.48 15.03
C HIS A 108 8.46 6.45 13.94
N LYS A 109 9.02 7.65 13.90
CA LYS A 109 8.73 8.69 12.90
C LYS A 109 9.36 8.43 11.52
N ASP A 110 10.40 7.59 11.43
CA ASP A 110 11.14 7.37 10.16
C ASP A 110 10.96 5.94 9.60
N VAL A 111 10.21 5.07 10.28
CA VAL A 111 9.95 3.69 9.83
C VAL A 111 8.64 3.63 9.07
N ALA A 112 8.65 3.07 7.86
CA ALA A 112 7.43 2.81 7.11
C ALA A 112 6.64 1.68 7.79
N MET A 113 5.47 2.01 8.34
CA MET A 113 4.61 1.05 9.04
C MET A 113 3.22 1.04 8.41
N VAL A 114 2.68 -0.16 8.26
CA VAL A 114 1.35 -0.40 7.71
C VAL A 114 0.55 -1.21 8.72
N GLY A 115 -0.66 -0.73 9.06
CA GLY A 115 -1.60 -1.47 9.88
C GLY A 115 -2.27 -2.61 9.12
N LEU A 116 -2.63 -3.69 9.82
CA LEU A 116 -3.33 -4.84 9.22
C LEU A 116 -4.63 -4.43 8.52
N GLU A 117 -5.40 -3.52 9.12
CA GLU A 117 -6.63 -2.99 8.52
C GLU A 117 -6.38 -2.33 7.16
N ALA A 118 -5.29 -1.56 7.03
CA ALA A 118 -4.93 -0.94 5.76
C ALA A 118 -4.55 -2.00 4.71
N MET A 119 -3.88 -3.08 5.13
CA MET A 119 -3.58 -4.20 4.24
C MET A 119 -4.84 -4.93 3.77
N GLU A 120 -5.78 -5.18 4.68
CA GLU A 120 -7.02 -5.88 4.35
C GLU A 120 -7.90 -5.06 3.39
N ARG A 121 -7.96 -3.73 3.59
CA ARG A 121 -8.73 -2.82 2.73
C ARG A 121 -8.09 -2.61 1.37
N ALA A 122 -6.75 -2.55 1.30
CA ALA A 122 -6.00 -2.46 0.04
C ALA A 122 -6.17 -3.66 -0.90
N ASN A 123 -6.72 -4.79 -0.43
CA ASN A 123 -6.80 -6.02 -1.21
C ASN A 123 -7.62 -5.89 -2.49
N SER A 124 -8.74 -5.15 -2.48
CA SER A 124 -9.57 -4.96 -3.68
C SER A 124 -8.81 -4.17 -4.73
N THR A 125 -8.12 -3.09 -4.34
CA THR A 125 -7.26 -2.28 -5.21
C THR A 125 -6.13 -3.13 -5.78
N LEU A 126 -5.47 -3.94 -4.94
CA LEU A 126 -4.40 -4.82 -5.38
C LEU A 126 -4.89 -5.91 -6.35
N GLU A 127 -6.07 -6.48 -6.11
CA GLU A 127 -6.66 -7.46 -7.01
C GLU A 127 -6.95 -6.84 -8.38
N ASP A 128 -7.57 -5.65 -8.42
CA ASP A 128 -7.82 -4.94 -9.67
C ASP A 128 -6.50 -4.62 -10.38
N PHE A 129 -5.53 -4.03 -9.67
CA PHE A 129 -4.22 -3.73 -10.20
C PHE A 129 -3.56 -4.97 -10.83
N CYS A 130 -3.56 -6.10 -10.12
CA CYS A 130 -2.97 -7.34 -10.65
C CYS A 130 -3.69 -7.81 -11.92
N ARG A 131 -5.03 -7.75 -11.96
CA ARG A 131 -5.82 -8.18 -13.12
C ARG A 131 -5.70 -7.23 -14.32
N SER A 132 -5.50 -5.95 -14.06
CA SER A 132 -5.51 -4.88 -15.06
C SER A 132 -4.11 -4.53 -15.58
N TYR A 133 -3.08 -4.54 -14.72
CA TYR A 133 -1.73 -4.07 -15.06
C TYR A 133 -0.74 -5.19 -15.40
N PHE A 134 -0.86 -6.38 -14.81
CA PHE A 134 0.15 -7.44 -15.03
C PHE A 134 0.28 -7.84 -16.51
N MET A 135 -0.80 -7.70 -17.28
CA MET A 135 -0.75 -7.95 -18.73
C MET A 135 0.17 -6.99 -19.49
N PHE A 136 0.31 -5.73 -19.06
CA PHE A 136 1.25 -4.76 -19.63
C PHE A 136 2.71 -5.07 -19.29
N HIS A 137 2.92 -5.90 -18.27
CA HIS A 137 4.22 -6.41 -17.84
C HIS A 137 4.49 -7.83 -18.36
N GLY A 138 3.60 -8.43 -19.14
CA GLY A 138 3.74 -9.83 -19.56
C GLY A 138 3.77 -10.81 -18.38
N ILE A 139 3.21 -10.41 -17.23
CA ILE A 139 3.12 -11.25 -16.03
C ILE A 139 1.86 -12.10 -16.10
N ASP A 140 2.02 -13.38 -15.83
CA ASP A 140 0.91 -14.31 -15.62
C ASP A 140 0.48 -14.32 -14.15
N ILE A 141 -0.72 -13.79 -13.88
CA ILE A 141 -1.33 -13.77 -12.54
C ILE A 141 -1.56 -15.18 -11.98
N THR A 142 -1.62 -16.22 -12.82
CA THR A 142 -1.80 -17.60 -12.35
C THR A 142 -0.50 -18.23 -11.85
N SER A 143 0.64 -17.56 -12.02
CA SER A 143 1.95 -18.04 -11.59
C SER A 143 2.25 -17.64 -10.14
N PRO A 144 2.25 -18.59 -9.18
CA PRO A 144 2.50 -18.25 -7.77
C PRO A 144 3.88 -17.64 -7.55
N GLN A 145 4.88 -18.07 -8.33
CA GLN A 145 6.24 -17.56 -8.22
C GLN A 145 6.32 -16.05 -8.46
N VAL A 146 5.55 -15.55 -9.43
CA VAL A 146 5.55 -14.13 -9.76
C VAL A 146 4.82 -13.32 -8.70
N ILE A 147 3.70 -13.86 -8.18
CA ILE A 147 2.99 -13.27 -7.05
C ILE A 147 3.93 -13.10 -5.86
N PHE A 148 4.54 -14.18 -5.37
CA PHE A 148 5.42 -14.09 -4.19
C PHE A 148 6.70 -13.26 -4.42
N LYS A 149 7.09 -13.01 -5.67
CA LYS A 149 8.24 -12.17 -6.00
C LYS A 149 7.92 -10.68 -5.93
N TYR A 150 6.78 -10.23 -6.49
CA TYR A 150 6.48 -8.80 -6.63
C TYR A 150 5.39 -8.31 -5.67
N PHE A 151 4.40 -9.16 -5.37
CA PHE A 151 3.25 -8.80 -4.54
C PHE A 151 3.62 -8.26 -3.16
N PRO A 152 4.64 -8.75 -2.42
CA PRO A 152 4.97 -8.19 -1.11
C PRO A 152 5.31 -6.70 -1.14
N VAL A 153 6.01 -6.24 -2.18
CA VAL A 153 6.37 -4.81 -2.32
C VAL A 153 5.17 -4.00 -2.77
N LEU A 154 4.39 -4.51 -3.73
CA LEU A 154 3.17 -3.85 -4.22
C LEU A 154 2.15 -3.70 -3.08
N SER A 155 1.87 -4.79 -2.37
CA SER A 155 0.94 -4.82 -1.25
C SER A 155 1.37 -3.89 -0.12
N PHE A 156 2.65 -3.92 0.28
CA PHE A 156 3.15 -3.00 1.29
C PHE A 156 2.99 -1.53 0.87
N THR A 157 3.28 -1.22 -0.39
CA THR A 157 3.18 0.14 -0.95
C THR A 157 1.75 0.62 -0.95
N GLU A 158 0.85 -0.16 -1.56
CA GLU A 158 -0.57 0.20 -1.68
C GLU A 158 -1.19 0.36 -0.29
N SER A 159 -0.94 -0.58 0.61
CA SER A 159 -1.45 -0.50 1.98
C SER A 159 -0.93 0.72 2.74
N PHE A 160 0.30 1.18 2.45
CA PHE A 160 0.85 2.40 3.03
C PHE A 160 0.14 3.65 2.47
N ILE A 161 -0.09 3.70 1.16
CA ILE A 161 -0.81 4.79 0.50
C ILE A 161 -2.25 4.84 1.00
N TYR A 162 -2.95 3.71 0.98
CA TYR A 162 -4.32 3.56 1.47
C TYR A 162 -4.49 3.99 2.93
N GLN A 163 -3.49 3.71 3.78
CA GLN A 163 -3.48 4.21 5.16
C GLN A 163 -3.41 5.73 5.21
N LEU A 164 -2.62 6.36 4.34
CA LEU A 164 -2.53 7.82 4.24
C LEU A 164 -3.79 8.43 3.65
N ASP A 165 -4.42 7.79 2.65
CA ASP A 165 -5.73 8.23 2.11
C ASP A 165 -6.77 8.30 3.22
N GLY A 166 -6.90 7.23 4.01
CA GLY A 166 -7.82 7.22 5.15
C GLY A 166 -7.46 8.24 6.24
N LEU A 167 -6.20 8.67 6.37
CA LEU A 167 -5.84 9.80 7.23
C LEU A 167 -6.23 11.14 6.61
N ASN A 168 -6.10 11.28 5.29
CA ASN A 168 -6.49 12.47 4.55
C ASN A 168 -7.99 12.73 4.66
N GLU A 169 -8.81 11.71 4.41
CA GLU A 169 -10.27 11.77 4.50
C GLU A 169 -10.74 12.10 5.92
N LYS A 170 -10.12 11.51 6.95
CA LYS A 170 -10.45 11.79 8.36
C LYS A 170 -10.17 13.23 8.79
N ILE A 171 -9.27 13.95 8.13
CA ILE A 171 -9.07 15.39 8.35
C ILE A 171 -10.33 16.17 7.93
N LEU A 172 -11.02 15.72 6.88
CA LEU A 172 -12.21 16.37 6.32
C LEU A 172 -13.51 16.03 7.07
N TYR A 173 -13.44 15.11 8.02
CA TYR A 173 -14.58 14.73 8.84
C TYR A 173 -14.93 15.85 9.84
N ILE A 174 -16.11 16.45 9.67
CA ILE A 174 -16.68 17.46 10.58
C ILE A 174 -17.73 16.79 11.48
N PRO A 175 -17.76 17.04 12.80
CA PRO A 175 -18.87 16.60 13.64
C PRO A 175 -20.15 17.37 13.28
N MET A 176 -21.22 16.67 12.95
CA MET A 176 -22.56 17.25 13.00
C MET A 176 -22.97 17.31 14.48
N GLU A 177 -23.50 18.45 14.95
CA GLU A 177 -23.91 18.67 16.34
C GLU A 177 -24.85 17.55 16.81
N GLY A 178 -24.30 16.58 17.55
CA GLY A 178 -25.03 15.41 18.00
C GLY A 178 -24.22 14.60 19.01
N VAL A 179 -24.52 14.82 20.30
CA VAL A 179 -24.14 14.05 21.50
C VAL A 179 -22.85 13.21 21.37
N THR A 180 -21.70 13.86 21.15
CA THR A 180 -20.40 13.25 21.43
C THR A 180 -20.00 13.54 22.87
N THR A 181 -19.48 12.53 23.57
CA THR A 181 -18.92 12.74 24.90
C THR A 181 -17.64 13.59 24.79
N PRO A 182 -17.34 14.47 25.77
CA PRO A 182 -16.16 15.35 25.73
C PRO A 182 -14.83 14.61 25.54
N GLU A 183 -14.74 13.37 26.02
CA GLU A 183 -13.58 12.49 25.85
C GLU A 183 -13.35 12.09 24.38
N LYS A 184 -14.42 11.81 23.64
CA LYS A 184 -14.34 11.46 22.21
C LYS A 184 -13.99 12.66 21.34
N GLU A 185 -14.33 13.88 21.76
CA GLU A 185 -13.94 15.11 21.06
C GLU A 185 -12.45 15.41 21.25
N LEU A 186 -11.94 15.28 22.48
CA LEU A 186 -10.52 15.50 22.77
C LEU A 186 -9.60 14.48 22.09
N GLU A 187 -10.00 13.21 21.99
CA GLU A 187 -9.24 12.18 21.25
C GLU A 187 -9.23 12.45 19.74
N LYS A 188 -10.34 12.95 19.18
CA LYS A 188 -10.44 13.32 17.76
C LYS A 188 -9.63 14.55 17.40
N GLU A 189 -9.65 15.60 18.22
CA GLU A 189 -8.81 16.79 18.01
C GLU A 189 -7.32 16.43 18.02
N LYS A 190 -6.91 15.56 18.95
CA LYS A 190 -5.53 15.03 18.99
C LYS A 190 -5.20 14.23 17.75
N PHE A 191 -6.13 13.40 17.26
CA PHE A 191 -5.94 12.61 16.05
C PHE A 191 -5.86 13.46 14.78
N GLN A 192 -6.74 14.44 14.61
CA GLN A 192 -6.71 15.40 13.49
C GLN A 192 -5.42 16.23 13.52
N GLY A 193 -5.02 16.71 14.70
CA GLY A 193 -3.73 17.39 14.87
C GLY A 193 -2.55 16.49 14.52
N TRP A 194 -2.60 15.21 14.88
CA TRP A 194 -1.57 14.23 14.49
C TRP A 194 -1.55 13.97 12.97
N ALA A 195 -2.70 13.76 12.34
CA ALA A 195 -2.80 13.55 10.89
C ALA A 195 -2.28 14.77 10.11
N MET A 196 -2.66 15.98 10.50
CA MET A 196 -2.12 17.22 9.90
C MET A 196 -0.60 17.32 10.04
N ASN A 197 -0.05 16.95 11.20
CA ASN A 197 1.40 16.89 11.42
C ASN A 197 2.11 15.88 10.51
N VAL A 198 1.45 14.80 10.08
CA VAL A 198 2.02 13.82 9.14
C VAL A 198 2.15 14.45 7.75
N PHE A 199 1.08 15.08 7.24
CA PHE A 199 1.10 15.73 5.93
C PHE A 199 2.01 16.97 5.87
N GLU A 200 2.25 17.65 7.00
CA GLU A 200 3.23 18.75 7.08
C GLU A 200 4.69 18.26 7.03
N LYS A 201 4.96 16.99 7.35
CA LYS A 201 6.32 16.45 7.56
C LYS A 201 6.76 15.43 6.50
N ASP A 202 6.29 15.60 5.27
CA ASP A 202 6.55 14.69 4.14
C ASP A 202 5.99 13.28 4.44
N PRO A 203 4.70 13.03 4.10
CA PRO A 203 4.02 11.79 4.46
C PRO A 203 4.65 10.54 3.83
N PHE A 204 5.34 10.70 2.68
CA PHE A 204 5.95 9.60 1.96
C PHE A 204 7.39 9.31 2.34
N ARG A 205 8.06 10.21 3.09
CA ARG A 205 9.46 10.03 3.52
C ARG A 205 9.79 8.63 4.03
N PRO A 206 9.00 7.99 4.91
CA PRO A 206 9.31 6.63 5.38
C PRO A 206 9.34 5.61 4.23
N LEU A 207 8.37 5.68 3.31
CA LEU A 207 8.26 4.77 2.17
C LEU A 207 9.37 5.05 1.13
N LEU A 208 9.69 6.32 0.87
CA LEU A 208 10.79 6.74 0.00
C LEU A 208 12.13 6.20 0.51
N ASN A 209 12.36 6.18 1.82
CA ASN A 209 13.56 5.58 2.42
C ASN A 209 13.63 4.08 2.14
N VAL A 210 12.52 3.34 2.28
CA VAL A 210 12.46 1.90 1.95
C VAL A 210 12.81 1.67 0.48
N PHE A 211 12.24 2.45 -0.43
CA PHE A 211 12.53 2.30 -1.86
C PHE A 211 13.97 2.65 -2.20
N LYS A 212 14.53 3.68 -1.56
CA LYS A 212 15.93 4.06 -1.75
C LYS A 212 16.88 2.94 -1.29
N CYS A 213 16.66 2.38 -0.10
CA CYS A 213 17.50 1.30 0.43
C CYS A 213 17.43 0.03 -0.44
N ARG A 214 16.28 -0.23 -1.08
CA ARG A 214 16.08 -1.39 -1.97
C ARG A 214 16.47 -1.13 -3.43
N GLY A 215 16.98 0.06 -3.78
CA GLY A 215 17.30 0.41 -5.16
C GLY A 215 16.07 0.51 -6.08
N LEU A 216 14.88 0.73 -5.51
CA LEU A 216 13.61 0.83 -6.23
C LEU A 216 13.20 2.28 -6.54
N LEU A 217 13.81 3.26 -5.87
CA LEU A 217 13.40 4.65 -6.03
C LEU A 217 13.92 5.25 -7.34
N THR A 218 12.99 5.70 -8.19
CA THR A 218 13.27 6.45 -9.42
C THR A 218 12.73 7.87 -9.32
N GLU A 219 13.17 8.78 -10.20
CA GLU A 219 12.62 10.15 -10.19
C GLU A 219 11.15 10.18 -10.62
N ARG A 220 10.74 9.33 -11.57
CA ARG A 220 9.32 9.19 -11.95
C ARG A 220 8.46 8.75 -10.76
N ILE A 221 8.92 7.80 -9.92
CA ILE A 221 8.20 7.41 -8.70
C ILE A 221 8.11 8.59 -7.71
N ARG A 222 9.18 9.38 -7.57
CA ARG A 222 9.16 10.58 -6.71
C ARG A 222 8.16 11.63 -7.23
N GLU A 223 8.08 11.82 -8.53
CA GLU A 223 7.11 12.71 -9.17
C GLU A 223 5.67 12.26 -8.92
N GLU A 224 5.38 10.95 -9.00
CA GLU A 224 4.05 10.44 -8.70
C GLU A 224 3.66 10.59 -7.22
N PHE A 225 4.60 10.44 -6.28
CA PHE A 225 4.32 10.78 -4.88
C PHE A 225 4.03 12.26 -4.66
N LYS A 226 4.74 13.16 -5.35
CA LYS A 226 4.42 14.60 -5.33
C LYS A 226 3.03 14.87 -5.93
N SER A 227 2.65 14.14 -6.97
CA SER A 227 1.29 14.18 -7.53
C SER A 227 0.24 13.79 -6.49
N GLY A 228 0.48 12.73 -5.72
CA GLY A 228 -0.38 12.30 -4.61
C GLY A 228 -0.52 13.36 -3.51
N GLU A 229 0.58 13.99 -3.10
CA GLU A 229 0.52 15.11 -2.12
C GLU A 229 -0.33 16.28 -2.63
N VAL A 230 -0.19 16.63 -3.91
CA VAL A 230 -1.00 17.66 -4.55
C VAL A 230 -2.47 17.24 -4.61
N TYR A 231 -2.76 15.98 -4.95
CA TYR A 231 -4.11 15.43 -4.94
C TYR A 231 -4.76 15.59 -3.58
N TRP A 232 -4.12 15.09 -2.51
CA TRP A 232 -4.64 15.19 -1.15
C TRP A 232 -4.90 16.63 -0.71
N ALA A 233 -4.01 17.57 -1.08
CA ALA A 233 -4.22 18.99 -0.81
C ALA A 233 -5.42 19.57 -1.55
N LEU A 234 -5.62 19.18 -2.83
CA LEU A 234 -6.77 19.59 -3.64
C LEU A 234 -8.07 18.99 -3.09
N GLU A 235 -8.09 17.70 -2.75
CA GLU A 235 -9.22 17.03 -2.14
C GLU A 235 -9.65 17.77 -0.86
N ARG A 236 -8.70 18.03 0.05
CA ARG A 236 -9.00 18.79 1.27
C ARG A 236 -9.55 20.17 0.99
N LYS A 237 -8.96 20.89 0.03
CA LYS A 237 -9.40 22.23 -0.38
C LYS A 237 -10.82 22.21 -0.94
N LEU A 238 -11.11 21.30 -1.86
CA LEU A 238 -12.37 21.22 -2.60
C LEU A 238 -13.52 20.77 -1.70
N CYS A 239 -13.30 19.72 -0.89
CA CYS A 239 -14.31 19.23 0.05
C CYS A 239 -14.58 20.24 1.19
N SER A 240 -13.56 20.96 1.66
CA SER A 240 -13.76 22.06 2.61
C SER A 240 -14.55 23.21 1.99
N ALA A 241 -14.27 23.57 0.72
CA ALA A 241 -15.00 24.61 0.01
C ALA A 241 -16.48 24.25 -0.20
N LEU A 242 -16.79 22.98 -0.51
CA LEU A 242 -18.16 22.48 -0.57
C LEU A 242 -18.91 22.71 0.75
N MET A 243 -18.30 22.26 1.86
CA MET A 243 -18.90 22.37 3.20
C MET A 243 -19.11 23.83 3.64
N CYS A 244 -18.12 24.69 3.40
CA CYS A 244 -18.19 26.12 3.71
C CYS A 244 -19.01 26.92 2.69
N LYS A 245 -19.64 26.26 1.72
CA LYS A 245 -20.45 26.84 0.64
C LYS A 245 -19.67 27.88 -0.20
N MET A 246 -18.34 27.77 -0.24
CA MET A 246 -17.44 28.65 -0.99
C MET A 246 -17.44 28.35 -2.50
N GLU A 247 -16.82 29.23 -3.26
CA GLU A 247 -16.61 29.07 -4.71
C GLU A 247 -15.57 27.97 -4.98
N ILE A 248 -15.79 27.19 -6.05
CA ILE A 248 -14.92 26.10 -6.46
C ILE A 248 -14.35 26.41 -7.84
N SER A 249 -13.02 26.32 -7.98
CA SER A 249 -12.34 26.43 -9.28
C SER A 249 -12.48 25.13 -10.05
N ILE A 250 -12.89 25.23 -11.31
CA ILE A 250 -12.97 24.05 -12.16
C ILE A 250 -11.60 23.50 -12.54
N GLU A 251 -10.58 24.36 -12.65
CA GLU A 251 -9.21 23.95 -12.92
C GLU A 251 -8.68 23.04 -11.80
N ASP A 252 -8.97 23.37 -10.55
CA ASP A 252 -8.60 22.55 -9.40
C ASP A 252 -9.33 21.20 -9.39
N VAL A 253 -10.62 21.20 -9.72
CA VAL A 253 -11.42 19.97 -9.83
C VAL A 253 -10.89 19.05 -10.91
N MET A 254 -10.62 19.59 -12.11
CA MET A 254 -10.05 18.83 -13.20
C MET A 254 -8.64 18.34 -12.86
N ARG A 255 -7.84 19.13 -12.15
CA ARG A 255 -6.53 18.69 -11.70
C ARG A 255 -6.61 17.56 -10.67
N ALA A 256 -7.55 17.61 -9.74
CA ALA A 256 -7.74 16.57 -8.73
C ALA A 256 -8.06 15.21 -9.37
N ILE A 257 -9.04 15.15 -10.27
CA ILE A 257 -9.43 13.88 -10.92
C ILE A 257 -8.30 13.25 -11.74
N HIS A 258 -7.43 14.05 -12.38
CA HIS A 258 -6.26 13.51 -13.10
C HIS A 258 -5.14 13.01 -12.18
N LEU A 259 -5.10 13.47 -10.93
CA LEU A 259 -4.08 13.07 -9.96
C LEU A 259 -4.54 11.92 -9.06
N LYS A 260 -5.84 11.59 -9.04
CA LYS A 260 -6.47 10.62 -8.14
C LYS A 260 -5.80 9.25 -8.18
N SER A 261 -5.56 8.69 -9.38
CA SER A 261 -4.93 7.37 -9.57
C SER A 261 -3.38 7.38 -9.50
N PHE A 262 -2.77 8.23 -8.67
CA PHE A 262 -1.30 8.27 -8.54
C PHE A 262 -0.72 6.98 -7.92
N ASP A 263 -1.48 6.34 -7.05
CA ASP A 263 -1.22 5.05 -6.42
C ASP A 263 -0.99 3.95 -7.47
N TYR A 264 -1.92 3.78 -8.42
CA TYR A 264 -1.78 2.85 -9.54
C TYR A 264 -0.54 3.14 -10.38
N ARG A 265 -0.23 4.42 -10.62
CA ARG A 265 0.97 4.83 -11.37
C ARG A 265 2.25 4.52 -10.60
N VAL A 266 2.28 4.72 -9.29
CA VAL A 266 3.40 4.30 -8.42
C VAL A 266 3.57 2.78 -8.48
N LEU A 267 2.51 2.00 -8.32
CA LEU A 267 2.55 0.54 -8.39
C LEU A 267 3.05 0.04 -9.75
N ASN A 268 2.60 0.66 -10.84
CA ASN A 268 3.02 0.33 -12.21
C ASN A 268 4.53 0.60 -12.41
N LEU A 269 5.01 1.77 -12.00
CA LEU A 269 6.44 2.12 -12.06
C LEU A 269 7.30 1.22 -11.18
N LEU A 270 6.83 0.88 -9.98
CA LEU A 270 7.50 -0.09 -9.11
C LEU A 270 7.61 -1.45 -9.78
N LEU A 271 6.58 -1.89 -10.49
CA LEU A 271 6.59 -3.18 -11.18
C LEU A 271 7.62 -3.21 -12.31
N TYR A 272 7.79 -2.13 -13.09
CA TYR A 272 8.91 -2.01 -14.05
C TYR A 272 10.26 -2.13 -13.34
N GLN A 273 10.45 -1.40 -12.24
CA GLN A 273 11.70 -1.39 -11.51
C GLN A 273 12.04 -2.74 -10.86
N LEU A 274 11.05 -3.42 -10.27
CA LEU A 274 11.21 -4.76 -9.69
C LEU A 274 11.58 -5.82 -10.72
N ARG A 275 11.21 -5.60 -11.99
CA ARG A 275 11.54 -6.47 -13.12
C ARG A 275 12.86 -6.11 -13.79
N GLY A 276 13.40 -4.92 -13.51
CA GLY A 276 14.58 -4.40 -14.19
C GLY A 276 14.31 -4.06 -15.65
N GLU A 277 13.09 -3.64 -15.98
CA GLU A 277 12.69 -3.27 -17.34
C GLU A 277 12.54 -1.76 -17.49
N GLU A 278 12.80 -1.25 -18.70
CA GLU A 278 12.54 0.15 -19.03
C GLU A 278 11.04 0.41 -19.08
N VAL A 279 10.65 1.60 -18.61
CA VAL A 279 9.26 2.02 -18.62
C VAL A 279 8.80 2.22 -20.07
N ASN A 280 7.72 1.54 -20.44
CA ASN A 280 7.11 1.70 -21.75
C ASN A 280 6.16 2.93 -21.74
N ASP A 281 6.60 4.02 -22.36
CA ASP A 281 5.85 5.28 -22.39
C ASP A 281 4.48 5.17 -23.09
N LEU A 282 4.34 4.28 -24.08
CA LEU A 282 3.04 4.02 -24.72
C LEU A 282 2.07 3.35 -23.73
N HIS A 283 2.56 2.40 -22.93
CA HIS A 283 1.74 1.78 -21.88
C HIS A 283 1.34 2.82 -20.82
N MET A 284 2.26 3.67 -20.38
CA MET A 284 1.97 4.75 -19.42
C MET A 284 0.92 5.72 -19.96
N GLU A 285 1.05 6.14 -21.23
CA GLU A 285 0.08 7.05 -21.85
C GLU A 285 -1.30 6.41 -21.95
N PHE A 286 -1.38 5.16 -22.44
CA PHE A 286 -2.64 4.44 -22.54
C PHE A 286 -3.32 4.28 -21.18
N LEU A 287 -2.57 3.81 -20.17
CA LEU A 287 -3.11 3.58 -18.83
C LEU A 287 -3.59 4.89 -18.20
N SER A 288 -2.85 6.00 -18.35
CA SER A 288 -3.28 7.30 -17.81
C SER A 288 -4.64 7.78 -18.33
N VAL A 289 -4.96 7.51 -19.61
CA VAL A 289 -6.26 7.85 -20.19
C VAL A 289 -7.34 6.89 -19.68
N SER A 290 -7.01 5.62 -19.54
CA SER A 290 -7.93 4.62 -19.01
C SER A 290 -8.26 4.85 -17.54
N GLU A 291 -7.25 5.14 -16.71
CA GLU A 291 -7.37 5.53 -15.30
C GLU A 291 -8.36 6.69 -15.15
N PHE A 292 -8.19 7.77 -15.91
CA PHE A 292 -9.10 8.92 -15.89
C PHE A 292 -10.57 8.53 -16.16
N LEU A 293 -10.83 7.64 -17.13
CA LEU A 293 -12.19 7.18 -17.43
C LEU A 293 -12.75 6.28 -16.31
N VAL A 294 -11.90 5.43 -15.71
CA VAL A 294 -12.27 4.58 -14.58
C VAL A 294 -12.62 5.43 -13.37
N GLU A 295 -11.81 6.44 -13.02
CA GLU A 295 -12.10 7.34 -11.89
C GLU A 295 -13.43 8.07 -12.03
N ILE A 296 -13.78 8.53 -13.24
CA ILE A 296 -15.11 9.12 -13.48
C ILE A 296 -16.21 8.07 -13.31
N SER A 297 -15.99 6.85 -13.78
CA SER A 297 -16.97 5.77 -13.62
C SER A 297 -17.19 5.44 -12.15
N ASP A 298 -16.12 5.36 -11.36
CA ASP A 298 -16.16 5.06 -9.93
C ASP A 298 -16.83 6.20 -9.16
N ASP A 299 -16.47 7.46 -9.42
CA ASP A 299 -17.16 8.62 -8.84
C ASP A 299 -18.68 8.62 -9.16
N LEU A 300 -19.09 8.20 -10.37
CA LEU A 300 -20.51 8.12 -10.69
C LEU A 300 -21.22 6.96 -9.97
N PHE A 301 -20.49 5.89 -9.65
CA PHE A 301 -21.01 4.74 -8.93
C PHE A 301 -21.10 5.00 -7.42
N ASP A 302 -20.05 5.56 -6.83
CA ASP A 302 -19.92 5.84 -5.39
C ASP A 302 -20.50 7.20 -4.96
N TYR A 303 -21.12 7.93 -5.89
CA TYR A 303 -21.64 9.29 -5.68
C TYR A 303 -22.41 9.50 -4.37
N GLU A 304 -23.31 8.58 -4.03
CA GLU A 304 -24.13 8.70 -2.81
C GLU A 304 -23.27 8.55 -1.54
N ASP A 305 -22.37 7.57 -1.52
CA ASP A 305 -21.47 7.32 -0.38
C ASP A 305 -20.45 8.45 -0.24
N ASP A 306 -19.89 8.96 -1.34
CA ASP A 306 -19.00 10.13 -1.32
C ASP A 306 -19.70 11.38 -0.78
N VAL A 307 -20.97 11.59 -1.15
CA VAL A 307 -21.80 12.66 -0.56
C VAL A 307 -21.98 12.41 0.94
N LEU A 308 -22.13 11.17 1.42
CA LEU A 308 -22.30 10.91 2.85
C LEU A 308 -21.01 11.12 3.65
N GLU A 309 -19.86 10.79 3.07
CA GLU A 309 -18.56 10.81 3.75
C GLU A 309 -17.80 12.13 3.58
N ASN A 310 -18.23 12.99 2.65
CA ASN A 310 -17.52 14.21 2.24
C ASN A 310 -16.22 13.97 1.46
N ASN A 311 -16.16 12.89 0.70
CA ASN A 311 -15.00 12.53 -0.13
C ASN A 311 -15.03 13.28 -1.47
N PHE A 312 -13.89 13.44 -2.13
CA PHE A 312 -13.90 14.09 -3.45
C PHE A 312 -14.73 13.28 -4.45
N ASN A 313 -15.54 13.96 -5.26
CA ASN A 313 -16.31 13.32 -6.33
C ASN A 313 -16.59 14.33 -7.45
N ILE A 314 -16.29 13.97 -8.69
CA ILE A 314 -16.36 14.86 -9.85
C ILE A 314 -17.78 15.41 -10.09
N LEU A 315 -18.82 14.59 -9.91
CA LEU A 315 -20.21 14.99 -10.13
C LEU A 315 -20.67 16.00 -9.06
N ARG A 316 -20.29 15.78 -7.79
CA ARG A 316 -20.55 16.72 -6.69
C ARG A 316 -19.92 18.09 -6.97
N MET A 317 -18.66 18.09 -7.39
CA MET A 317 -17.94 19.31 -7.73
C MET A 317 -18.61 20.05 -8.90
N PHE A 318 -19.03 19.32 -9.94
CA PHE A 318 -19.69 19.91 -11.10
C PHE A 318 -21.05 20.49 -10.75
N ALA A 319 -21.82 19.81 -9.89
CA ALA A 319 -23.08 20.32 -9.37
C ALA A 319 -22.90 21.66 -8.64
N LYS A 320 -21.80 21.83 -7.89
CA LYS A 320 -21.47 23.10 -7.23
C LYS A 320 -21.04 24.19 -8.22
N VAL A 321 -20.25 23.86 -9.24
CA VAL A 321 -19.72 24.85 -10.20
C VAL A 321 -20.80 25.32 -11.19
N TYR A 322 -21.59 24.41 -11.75
CA TYR A 322 -22.52 24.70 -12.85
C TYR A 322 -23.99 24.71 -12.43
N GLY A 323 -24.29 24.26 -11.22
CA GLY A 323 -25.64 24.05 -10.74
C GLY A 323 -26.24 22.69 -11.16
N PRO A 324 -27.26 22.22 -10.44
CA PRO A 324 -27.79 20.85 -10.57
C PRO A 324 -28.46 20.56 -11.92
N SER A 325 -29.03 21.57 -12.59
CA SER A 325 -29.65 21.39 -13.91
C SER A 325 -28.63 21.18 -15.03
N THR A 326 -27.40 21.68 -14.83
CA THR A 326 -26.39 21.83 -15.89
C THR A 326 -25.26 20.81 -15.73
N ALA A 327 -24.95 20.41 -14.50
CA ALA A 327 -23.86 19.48 -14.20
C ALA A 327 -23.93 18.14 -14.96
N PRO A 328 -25.08 17.44 -15.08
CA PRO A 328 -25.13 16.17 -15.82
C PRO A 328 -24.83 16.36 -17.32
N ALA A 329 -25.32 17.46 -17.90
CA ALA A 329 -25.07 17.80 -19.30
C ALA A 329 -23.61 18.20 -19.52
N MET A 330 -23.00 18.93 -18.57
CA MET A 330 -21.57 19.25 -18.63
C MET A 330 -20.70 18.00 -18.51
N LEU A 331 -21.16 16.96 -17.82
CA LEU A 331 -20.44 15.70 -17.68
C LEU A 331 -20.57 14.79 -18.93
N VAL A 332 -21.73 14.74 -19.61
CA VAL A 332 -22.02 13.70 -20.65
C VAL A 332 -22.51 14.20 -22.04
N ALA A 333 -22.76 15.50 -22.27
CA ALA A 333 -23.53 15.91 -23.47
C ALA A 333 -22.88 15.57 -24.83
N LYS A 334 -23.66 14.86 -25.66
CA LYS A 334 -23.30 14.31 -26.98
C LYS A 334 -23.53 15.25 -28.17
N ASN A 335 -23.73 16.55 -27.95
CA ASN A 335 -23.93 17.53 -29.02
C ASN A 335 -23.30 18.87 -28.65
N ASN A 336 -22.39 19.32 -29.51
CA ASN A 336 -21.65 20.58 -29.47
C ASN A 336 -22.41 21.72 -28.76
N VAL A 337 -21.85 22.13 -27.61
CA VAL A 337 -21.73 23.50 -27.05
C VAL A 337 -21.80 23.38 -25.52
N LEU A 338 -20.64 23.20 -24.89
CA LEU A 338 -20.16 23.81 -23.63
C LEU A 338 -19.06 22.95 -22.99
N PHE A 339 -17.99 23.66 -22.61
CA PHE A 339 -16.64 23.35 -22.11
C PHE A 339 -16.22 21.97 -21.56
N GLN A 340 -17.13 21.04 -21.24
CA GLN A 340 -16.78 19.76 -20.57
C GLN A 340 -17.30 18.49 -21.26
N ALA A 341 -18.23 18.63 -22.19
CA ALA A 341 -18.58 17.59 -23.18
C ALA A 341 -17.37 17.09 -24.00
N LYS A 342 -16.25 17.81 -23.91
CA LYS A 342 -14.97 17.50 -24.53
C LYS A 342 -14.15 16.46 -23.74
N TYR A 343 -14.22 16.38 -22.41
CA TYR A 343 -13.25 15.56 -21.67
C TYR A 343 -13.51 14.06 -21.75
N ILE A 344 -14.73 13.59 -21.44
CA ILE A 344 -15.03 12.15 -21.58
C ILE A 344 -14.93 11.73 -23.04
N THR A 345 -15.53 12.49 -23.97
CA THR A 345 -15.50 12.15 -25.40
C THR A 345 -14.10 12.21 -26.00
N ASP A 346 -13.29 13.24 -25.70
CA ASP A 346 -11.90 13.30 -26.18
C ASP A 346 -11.05 12.21 -25.51
N SER A 347 -11.28 11.89 -24.24
CA SER A 347 -10.59 10.80 -23.56
C SER A 347 -11.00 9.44 -24.11
N GLU A 348 -12.27 9.21 -24.44
CA GLU A 348 -12.75 8.00 -25.14
C GLU A 348 -12.14 7.90 -26.55
N GLU A 349 -12.11 9.00 -27.32
CA GLU A 349 -11.46 9.03 -28.63
C GLU A 349 -9.96 8.75 -28.53
N ARG A 350 -9.28 9.37 -27.56
CA ARG A 350 -7.86 9.15 -27.30
C ARG A 350 -7.61 7.72 -26.84
N TYR A 351 -8.45 7.19 -25.95
CA TYR A 351 -8.42 5.81 -25.51
C TYR A 351 -8.53 4.85 -26.70
N ASP A 352 -9.53 5.04 -27.56
CA ASP A 352 -9.74 4.22 -28.75
C ASP A 352 -8.57 4.29 -29.73
N ASN A 353 -7.95 5.46 -29.87
CA ASN A 353 -6.78 5.64 -30.73
C ASN A 353 -5.54 4.95 -30.15
N LEU A 354 -5.25 5.14 -28.86
CA LEU A 354 -4.12 4.48 -28.18
C LEU A 354 -4.31 2.96 -28.14
N LEU A 355 -5.53 2.48 -27.89
CA LEU A 355 -5.87 1.06 -27.85
C LEU A 355 -5.61 0.33 -29.17
N LYS A 356 -5.71 1.05 -30.31
CA LYS A 356 -5.36 0.52 -31.65
C LYS A 356 -3.85 0.49 -31.89
N THR A 357 -3.09 1.30 -31.17
CA THR A 357 -1.61 1.33 -31.27
C THR A 357 -0.92 0.30 -30.38
N LEU A 358 -1.61 -0.21 -29.35
CA LEU A 358 -1.11 -1.30 -28.52
C LEU A 358 -0.95 -2.60 -29.33
N ASP A 359 -0.12 -3.52 -28.79
CA ASP A 359 -0.07 -4.90 -29.28
C ASP A 359 -1.50 -5.50 -29.38
N PRO A 360 -1.87 -6.14 -30.49
CA PRO A 360 -3.24 -6.64 -30.68
C PRO A 360 -3.70 -7.65 -29.62
N GLN A 361 -2.78 -8.48 -29.10
CA GLN A 361 -3.12 -9.43 -28.04
C GLN A 361 -3.35 -8.71 -26.71
N LEU A 362 -2.49 -7.74 -26.38
CA LEU A 362 -2.64 -6.91 -25.20
C LEU A 362 -3.95 -6.10 -25.25
N SER A 363 -4.23 -5.43 -26.36
CA SER A 363 -5.47 -4.69 -26.61
C SER A 363 -6.71 -5.58 -26.41
N SER A 364 -6.68 -6.81 -26.96
CA SER A 364 -7.78 -7.76 -26.79
C SER A 364 -7.94 -8.26 -25.36
N LYS A 365 -6.85 -8.48 -24.62
CA LYS A 365 -6.89 -8.90 -23.22
C LYS A 365 -7.44 -7.79 -22.33
N TYR A 366 -7.00 -6.55 -22.56
CA TYR A 366 -7.44 -5.40 -21.79
C TYR A 366 -8.93 -5.13 -21.98
N LYS A 367 -9.43 -5.14 -23.23
CA LYS A 367 -10.88 -5.03 -23.50
C LYS A 367 -11.70 -6.06 -22.74
N ARG A 368 -11.24 -7.32 -22.72
CA ARG A 368 -11.92 -8.39 -21.97
C ARG A 368 -11.94 -8.09 -20.47
N ARG A 369 -10.83 -7.61 -19.91
CA ARG A 369 -10.77 -7.20 -18.50
C ARG A 369 -11.77 -6.07 -18.20
N CYS A 370 -11.89 -5.06 -19.05
CA CYS A 370 -12.88 -4.00 -18.89
C CYS A 370 -14.32 -4.53 -18.92
N GLU A 371 -14.62 -5.49 -19.81
CA GLU A 371 -15.92 -6.17 -19.85
C GLU A 371 -16.20 -7.01 -18.59
N GLU A 372 -15.18 -7.66 -18.03
CA GLU A 372 -15.27 -8.41 -16.76
C GLU A 372 -15.54 -7.46 -15.59
N ALA A 373 -14.77 -6.37 -15.47
CA ALA A 373 -14.95 -5.35 -14.43
C ALA A 373 -16.36 -4.75 -14.46
N THR A 374 -16.86 -4.43 -15.66
CA THR A 374 -18.21 -3.89 -15.85
C THR A 374 -19.30 -4.88 -15.37
N LYS A 375 -19.08 -6.18 -15.56
CA LYS A 375 -20.01 -7.23 -15.10
C LYS A 375 -19.94 -7.44 -13.59
N GLU A 376 -18.74 -7.42 -13.02
CA GLU A 376 -18.51 -7.49 -11.57
C GLU A 376 -19.21 -6.34 -10.84
N GLY A 377 -19.21 -5.14 -11.43
CA GLY A 377 -19.99 -3.97 -10.99
C GLY A 377 -21.50 -4.04 -11.25
N GLY A 378 -22.05 -5.20 -11.63
CA GLY A 378 -23.49 -5.43 -11.74
C GLY A 378 -24.17 -5.01 -13.05
N LYS A 379 -23.42 -4.51 -14.05
CA LYS A 379 -23.97 -4.16 -15.39
C LYS A 379 -23.88 -5.35 -16.35
N VAL A 380 -25.04 -5.90 -16.73
CA VAL A 380 -25.14 -7.12 -17.57
C VAL A 380 -25.05 -6.83 -19.08
N SER A 381 -25.18 -5.57 -19.51
CA SER A 381 -25.10 -5.17 -20.93
C SER A 381 -24.65 -3.72 -21.09
N GLY A 382 -23.61 -3.48 -21.89
CA GLY A 382 -23.09 -2.13 -22.16
C GLY A 382 -21.83 -2.13 -23.02
N HIS A 383 -21.36 -0.92 -23.37
CA HIS A 383 -20.06 -0.70 -24.01
C HIS A 383 -18.93 -1.28 -23.14
N PRO A 384 -17.76 -1.68 -23.68
CA PRO A 384 -16.64 -2.20 -22.87
C PRO A 384 -16.14 -1.26 -21.78
N LEU A 385 -16.40 0.04 -21.90
CA LEU A 385 -16.12 1.09 -20.90
C LEU A 385 -17.32 1.36 -19.96
N GLY A 386 -18.35 0.52 -20.02
CA GLY A 386 -19.63 0.76 -19.36
C GLY A 386 -20.52 1.75 -20.12
N THR A 387 -21.78 1.85 -19.69
CA THR A 387 -22.66 2.96 -20.07
C THR A 387 -22.58 4.01 -18.96
N TRP A 388 -22.23 5.25 -19.31
CA TRP A 388 -22.28 6.40 -18.40
C TRP A 388 -23.69 6.54 -17.85
N SER A 389 -23.88 6.17 -16.59
CA SER A 389 -25.15 6.27 -15.89
C SER A 389 -24.98 7.33 -14.82
N ILE A 390 -25.48 8.53 -15.08
CA ILE A 390 -25.41 9.61 -14.12
C ILE A 390 -26.45 9.36 -13.03
N PRO A 391 -26.06 9.22 -11.75
CA PRO A 391 -27.00 9.04 -10.65
C PRO A 391 -27.88 10.30 -10.47
N PRO A 392 -29.06 10.18 -9.83
CA PRO A 392 -29.87 11.33 -9.48
C PRO A 392 -29.08 12.31 -8.60
N LEU A 393 -29.07 13.59 -8.98
CA LEU A 393 -28.31 14.60 -8.23
C LEU A 393 -28.90 14.90 -6.86
N ILE A 394 -28.03 14.91 -5.85
CA ILE A 394 -28.34 15.33 -4.49
C ILE A 394 -28.22 16.85 -4.41
N VAL A 395 -29.36 17.54 -4.50
CA VAL A 395 -29.41 19.02 -4.53
C VAL A 395 -29.10 19.65 -3.17
N ASN A 396 -29.41 18.95 -2.07
CA ASN A 396 -29.15 19.40 -0.71
C ASN A 396 -28.42 18.29 0.06
N GLU A 397 -27.08 18.33 0.02
CA GLU A 397 -26.24 17.34 0.70
C GLU A 397 -26.43 17.36 2.23
N GLU A 398 -26.67 18.52 2.84
CA GLU A 398 -26.87 18.67 4.29
C GLU A 398 -28.15 17.95 4.76
N LEU A 399 -29.23 18.12 4.00
CA LEU A 399 -30.49 17.40 4.24
C LEU A 399 -30.34 15.90 3.96
N TYR A 400 -29.63 15.52 2.89
CA TYR A 400 -29.41 14.13 2.53
C TYR A 400 -28.64 13.37 3.62
N ARG A 401 -27.52 13.94 4.11
CA ARG A 401 -26.75 13.39 5.24
C ARG A 401 -27.62 13.24 6.49
N SER A 402 -28.39 14.28 6.82
CA SER A 402 -29.28 14.28 8.00
C SER A 402 -30.35 13.18 7.92
N ASN A 403 -30.93 12.96 6.74
CA ASN A 403 -31.93 11.92 6.53
C ASN A 403 -31.33 10.51 6.66
N CYS A 404 -30.18 10.25 6.05
CA CYS A 404 -29.52 8.94 6.13
C CYS A 404 -29.05 8.61 7.56
N LEU A 405 -28.61 9.61 8.32
CA LEU A 405 -28.21 9.43 9.72
C LEU A 405 -29.39 9.12 10.65
N ASN A 406 -30.58 9.65 10.38
CA ASN A 406 -31.80 9.38 11.17
C ASN A 406 -32.45 8.01 10.86
N THR A 407 -31.98 7.32 9.82
CA THR A 407 -32.53 6.04 9.37
C THR A 407 -31.65 4.84 9.79
N LYS A 408 -30.46 5.09 10.35
CA LYS A 408 -29.58 4.09 10.98
C LYS A 408 -29.79 4.11 12.49
#